data_AF-A0A359LUR2-F1
#
_entry.id   AF-A0A359LUR2-F1
#
_cell.length_a   1.000
_cell.length_b   1.000
_cell.length_c   1.000
_cell.angle_alpha   90.00
_cell.angle_beta   90.00
_cell.angle_gamma   90.00
#
_symmetry.space_group_name_H-M   'P 1'
#
loop_
_entity.id
_entity.type
_entity.pdbx_description
1 polymer ?
#
loop_
_entity_poly.entity_id
_entity_poly.type
_entity_poly.pdbx_seq_one_letter_code
_entity_poly.pdbx_strand_id
1 'polypeptide(L)' 'TDMCLVPTMANALINFPSIGEYDIASLRNVMIGGAASSPELIQRVEQALKCH' A
#
# COMPACT_ATOMS: atom_id res chain seq x y z
N THR A 1 -3.35 -2.61 13.89
CA THR A 1 -2.20 -2.38 12.97
C THR A 1 -2.76 -2.31 11.57
N ASP A 2 -3.59 -1.30 11.33
CA ASP A 2 -4.49 -1.23 10.18
C ASP A 2 -4.33 0.17 9.59
N MET A 3 -4.15 0.25 8.28
CA MET A 3 -3.92 1.51 7.58
C MET A 3 -4.98 1.69 6.51
N CYS A 4 -5.68 2.81 6.52
CA CYS A 4 -6.70 3.15 5.53
C CYS A 4 -6.16 4.22 4.57
N LEU A 5 -6.21 3.94 3.27
CA LEU A 5 -5.66 4.80 2.22
C LEU A 5 -6.67 4.97 1.10
N VAL A 6 -6.63 6.11 0.41
CA VAL A 6 -7.23 6.22 -0.92
C VAL A 6 -6.25 5.69 -1.99
N PRO A 7 -6.73 5.20 -3.14
CA PRO A 7 -5.88 4.60 -4.19
C PRO A 7 -4.72 5.51 -4.65
N THR A 8 -4.95 6.82 -4.70
CA THR A 8 -3.92 7.79 -5.06
C THR A 8 -2.79 7.88 -4.04
N MET A 9 -3.10 7.79 -2.74
CA MET A 9 -2.09 7.76 -1.68
C MET A 9 -1.30 6.45 -1.70
N ALA A 10 -1.98 5.32 -1.90
CA ALA A 10 -1.32 4.02 -2.07
C ALA A 10 -0.37 4.04 -3.27
N ASN A 11 -0.81 4.62 -4.40
CA ASN A 11 0.04 4.80 -5.57
C ASN A 11 1.26 5.71 -5.29
N ALA A 12 1.09 6.78 -4.51
CA ALA A 12 2.23 7.62 -4.13
C ALA A 12 3.24 6.87 -3.26
N LEU A 13 2.76 6.05 -2.32
CA LEU A 13 3.61 5.25 -1.43
C LEU A 13 4.45 4.22 -2.18
N ILE A 14 3.85 3.46 -3.10
CA ILE A 14 4.60 2.45 -3.87
C ILE A 14 5.58 3.07 -4.88
N ASN A 15 5.36 4.32 -5.28
CA ASN A 15 6.29 5.06 -6.16
C ASN A 15 7.32 5.87 -5.37
N PHE A 16 7.30 5.80 -4.04
CA PHE A 16 8.32 6.45 -3.22
C PHE A 16 9.62 5.63 -3.30
N PRO A 17 10.73 6.22 -3.79
CA PRO A 17 11.93 5.47 -4.15
C PRO A 17 12.59 4.73 -2.98
N SER A 18 12.42 5.22 -1.76
CA SER A 18 13.00 4.62 -0.55
C SER A 18 12.00 3.80 0.27
N ILE A 19 10.82 3.43 -0.27
CA ILE A 19 9.80 2.69 0.50
C ILE A 19 10.32 1.37 1.10
N GLY A 20 11.26 0.71 0.41
CA GLY A 20 11.90 -0.53 0.88
C GLY A 20 12.95 -0.34 1.99
N GLU A 21 13.30 0.89 2.33
CA GLU A 21 14.23 1.21 3.43
C GLU A 21 13.51 1.35 4.78
N TYR A 22 12.19 1.47 4.79
CA TYR A 22 11.40 1.66 6.01
C TYR A 22 10.95 0.32 6.58
N ASP A 23 11.11 0.16 7.89
CA ASP A 23 10.56 -0.99 8.60
C ASP A 23 9.04 -0.83 8.78
N ILE A 24 8.30 -1.57 7.96
CA ILE A 24 6.84 -1.65 7.99
C ILE A 24 6.36 -2.99 8.57
N ALA A 25 7.20 -3.75 9.30
CA ALA A 25 6.84 -5.05 9.86
C ALA A 25 5.68 -5.03 10.85
N SER A 26 5.35 -3.86 11.40
CA SER A 26 4.17 -3.68 12.26
C SER A 26 2.85 -3.54 11.47
N LEU A 27 2.92 -3.25 10.17
CA LEU A 27 1.77 -3.09 9.29
C LEU A 27 1.19 -4.48 8.95
N ARG A 28 -0.02 -4.78 9.41
CA ARG A 28 -0.67 -6.08 9.15
C ARG A 28 -1.73 -5.99 8.07
N ASN A 29 -2.54 -4.93 8.11
CA ASN A 29 -3.67 -4.75 7.20
C ASN A 29 -3.60 -3.39 6.51
N VAL A 30 -3.83 -3.37 5.20
CA VAL A 30 -3.96 -2.15 4.40
C VAL A 30 -5.32 -2.15 3.71
N MET A 31 -6.17 -1.20 4.08
CA MET A 31 -7.48 -1.01 3.49
C MET A 31 -7.42 0.13 2.48
N ILE A 32 -7.62 -0.19 1.20
CA ILE A 32 -7.69 0.80 0.13
C ILE A 32 -9.16 1.01 -0.26
N GLY A 33 -9.65 2.23 -0.12
CA GLY A 33 -11.05 2.56 -0.40
C GLY A 33 -11.26 4.04 -0.71
N GLY A 34 -12.52 4.44 -0.91
CA GLY A 34 -12.88 5.85 -1.18
C GLY A 34 -12.68 6.32 -2.64
N ALA A 35 -12.14 5.47 -3.51
CA ALA A 35 -12.18 5.64 -4.96
C ALA A 35 -12.07 4.27 -5.67
N ALA A 36 -12.17 4.25 -7.01
CA ALA A 36 -11.98 3.03 -7.79
C ALA A 36 -10.52 2.54 -7.67
N SER A 37 -10.35 1.28 -7.27
CA SER A 37 -9.07 0.58 -7.23
C SER A 37 -9.04 -0.48 -8.31
N SER A 38 -7.98 -0.52 -9.12
CA SER A 38 -7.77 -1.61 -10.06
C SER A 38 -7.06 -2.78 -9.37
N PRO A 39 -7.33 -4.04 -9.74
CA PRO A 39 -6.65 -5.20 -9.18
C PRO A 39 -5.12 -5.13 -9.29
N GLU A 40 -4.62 -4.52 -10.37
CA GLU A 40 -3.18 -4.35 -10.61
C GLU A 40 -2.55 -3.39 -9.59
N LEU A 41 -3.27 -2.32 -9.21
CA LEU A 41 -2.80 -1.41 -8.16
C LEU A 41 -2.71 -2.14 -6.81
N ILE A 42 -3.72 -2.95 -6.47
CA ILE A 42 -3.74 -3.75 -5.23
C ILE A 42 -2.53 -4.69 -5.19
N GLN A 43 -2.28 -5.45 -6.27
CA GLN A 43 -1.13 -6.36 -6.34
C GLN A 43 0.22 -5.64 -6.18
N ARG A 44 0.37 -4.46 -6.78
CA ARG A 44 1.60 -3.66 -6.64
C ARG A 44 1.80 -3.18 -5.20
N VAL A 45 0.72 -2.82 -4.51
CA VAL A 45 0.76 -2.41 -3.10
C VAL A 45 1.10 -3.60 -2.20
N GLU A 46 0.49 -4.76 -2.41
CA GLU A 46 0.81 -5.99 -1.68
C GLU A 46 2.29 -6.38 -1.84
N GLN A 47 2.83 -6.30 -3.06
CA GLN A 47 4.24 -6.58 -3.33
C GLN A 47 5.19 -5.58 -2.66
N ALA A 48 4.84 -4.29 -2.69
CA ALA A 48 5.67 -3.23 -2.12
C ALA A 48 5.65 -3.24 -0.59
N LEU A 49 4.48 -3.45 0.02
CA LEU A 49 4.28 -3.41 1.47
C LEU A 49 4.43 -4.78 2.15
N LYS A 50 4.51 -5.87 1.38
CA LYS A 50 4.60 -7.26 1.86
C LYS A 50 3.48 -7.64 2.82
N CYS A 51 2.29 -7.06 2.62
CA CYS A 51 1.08 -7.41 3.36
C CYS A 51 0.25 -8.39 2.52
N HIS A 52 -0.39 -9.36 3.20
CA HIS A 52 -1.24 -10.41 2.61
C HIS A 52 -2.60 -10.42 3.30
#